data_AF-J2NRJ5-F1
#
_entry.id   AF-J2NRJ5-F1
#
_cell.length_a   1.000
_cell.length_b   1.000
_cell.length_c   1.000
_cell.angle_alpha   90.00
_cell.angle_beta   90.00
_cell.angle_gamma   90.00
#
_symmetry.space_group_name_H-M   'P 1'
#
loop_
_entity.id
_entity.type
_entity.pdbx_description
1 polymer ?
#
loop_
_entity_poly.entity_id
_entity_poly.type
_entity_poly.pdbx_seq_one_letter_code
_entity_poly.pdbx_strand_id
1 'polypeptide(L)'
;MSDADNSRFVIRDRNWHPKALTPDYKTSVARSPRQALVSIPQSASETSGPDFSHLKMGRFDNDLLLNFNNGGLPVGERIIVSGRVCDQYGKPIPHTLVEMWQANAGGRYRHKNDRYLAPLDPNFGGVGRALTDRDGYYSFRTIKPGPYPWRRPE
;
A
#
# COMPACT_ATOMS: atom_id res chain seq x y z
N MET A 1 22.84 17.19 -3.56
CA MET A 1 23.23 18.14 -2.49
C MET A 1 22.08 19.10 -2.23
N SER A 2 21.18 18.69 -1.35
CA SER A 2 20.33 19.58 -0.56
C SER A 2 19.97 18.84 0.73
N ASP A 3 21.00 18.45 1.48
CA ASP A 3 20.89 17.91 2.84
C ASP A 3 20.60 19.06 3.80
N ALA A 4 19.47 19.72 3.61
CA ALA A 4 19.06 20.81 4.46
C ALA A 4 17.81 20.35 5.21
N ASP A 5 17.97 20.17 6.52
CA ASP A 5 16.90 19.89 7.47
C ASP A 5 15.94 21.09 7.57
N ASN A 6 15.23 21.36 6.48
CA ASN A 6 14.49 22.61 6.23
C ASN A 6 12.98 22.44 6.38
N SER A 7 12.51 21.26 6.79
CA SER A 7 11.09 20.98 6.97
C SER A 7 10.84 20.24 8.27
N ARG A 8 9.61 20.37 8.77
CA ARG A 8 9.13 19.65 9.97
C ARG A 8 7.81 19.00 9.64
N PHE A 9 7.57 17.83 10.22
CA PHE A 9 6.33 17.08 10.08
C PHE A 9 5.42 17.32 11.28
N VAL A 10 4.11 17.40 11.05
CA VAL A 10 3.12 17.45 12.14
C VAL A 10 3.21 16.16 12.96
N ILE A 11 3.16 16.26 14.28
CA ILE A 11 3.17 15.10 15.17
C ILE A 11 1.90 14.29 14.96
N ARG A 12 2.05 12.97 14.82
CA ARG A 12 0.91 12.05 14.61
C ARG A 12 0.03 12.00 15.85
N ASP A 13 -1.28 12.16 15.67
CA ASP A 13 -2.27 11.75 16.67
C ASP A 13 -2.38 10.21 16.68
N ARG A 14 -1.80 9.58 17.70
CA ARG A 14 -1.76 8.12 17.83
C ARG A 14 -3.07 7.50 18.34
N ASN A 15 -4.09 8.30 18.66
CA ASN A 15 -5.44 7.82 18.95
C ASN A 15 -6.38 7.88 17.74
N TRP A 16 -6.08 8.73 16.75
CA TRP A 16 -6.70 8.64 15.43
C TRP A 16 -6.29 7.35 14.69
N HIS A 17 -5.01 6.98 14.82
CA HIS A 17 -4.49 5.68 14.35
C HIS A 17 -4.97 4.52 15.24
N PRO A 18 -5.00 3.28 14.72
CA PRO A 18 -5.23 2.12 15.58
C PRO A 18 -4.11 2.00 16.62
N LYS A 19 -4.49 1.69 17.86
CA LYS A 19 -3.52 1.39 18.93
C LYS A 19 -2.75 0.11 18.59
N ALA A 20 -1.54 -0.02 19.15
CA ALA A 20 -0.72 -1.21 18.92
C ALA A 20 -1.41 -2.49 19.42
N LEU A 21 -2.08 -2.42 20.58
CA LEU A 21 -2.83 -3.53 21.16
C LEU A 21 -4.33 -3.36 20.86
N THR A 22 -4.86 -4.23 20.00
CA THR A 22 -6.28 -4.32 19.65
C THR A 22 -6.73 -5.78 19.77
N PRO A 23 -7.14 -6.24 20.96
CA PRO A 23 -7.25 -7.68 21.29
C PRO A 23 -8.14 -8.50 20.35
N ASP A 24 -9.22 -7.92 19.83
CA ASP A 24 -10.11 -8.58 18.86
C ASP A 24 -9.36 -8.97 17.57
N TYR A 25 -8.33 -8.20 17.21
CA TYR A 25 -7.33 -8.59 16.24
C TYR A 25 -6.18 -9.33 16.93
N LYS A 26 -6.40 -10.64 17.17
CA LYS A 26 -5.57 -11.52 18.02
C LYS A 26 -4.06 -11.45 17.77
N THR A 27 -3.63 -11.35 16.51
CA THR A 27 -2.19 -11.26 16.17
C THR A 27 -1.50 -10.05 16.81
N SER A 28 -2.24 -8.97 17.08
CA SER A 28 -1.73 -7.77 17.74
C SER A 28 -1.29 -8.02 19.19
N VAL A 29 -1.85 -9.03 19.87
CA VAL A 29 -1.57 -9.31 21.30
C VAL A 29 -0.10 -9.62 21.52
N ALA A 30 0.49 -10.50 20.71
CA ALA A 30 1.89 -10.90 20.80
C ALA A 30 2.85 -9.96 20.04
N ARG A 31 2.33 -9.01 19.27
CA ARG A 31 3.11 -8.11 18.40
C ARG A 31 2.97 -6.63 18.76
N SER A 32 2.54 -6.35 19.98
CA SER A 32 2.40 -4.99 20.51
C SER A 32 3.45 -4.75 21.60
N PRO A 33 4.25 -3.67 21.50
CA PRO A 33 5.13 -3.27 22.59
C PRO A 33 4.34 -3.08 23.89
N ARG A 34 4.92 -3.48 25.01
CA ARG A 34 4.36 -3.24 26.36
C ARG A 34 4.91 -1.98 27.02
N GLN A 35 5.97 -1.42 26.47
CA GLN A 35 6.56 -0.15 26.90
C GLN A 35 6.04 0.99 26.01
N ALA A 36 6.06 2.21 26.54
CA ALA A 36 5.75 3.39 25.77
C ALA A 36 6.79 3.63 24.68
N LEU A 37 6.36 4.22 23.56
CA LEU A 37 7.30 4.71 22.55
C LEU A 37 8.08 5.90 23.12
N VAL A 38 9.39 5.94 22.89
CA VAL A 38 10.22 7.08 23.25
C VAL A 38 10.05 8.16 22.20
N SER A 39 9.69 9.37 22.63
CA SER A 39 9.59 10.52 21.73
C SER A 39 10.97 11.12 21.53
N ILE A 40 11.35 11.35 20.27
CA ILE A 40 12.60 12.01 19.88
C ILE A 40 12.28 13.27 19.09
N PRO A 41 13.12 14.33 19.18
CA PRO A 41 12.98 15.49 18.31
C PRO A 41 13.28 15.10 16.86
N GLN A 42 12.73 15.85 15.91
CA GLN A 42 13.01 15.64 14.49
C GLN A 42 14.42 16.12 14.15
N SER A 43 15.16 15.29 13.41
CA SER A 43 16.45 15.57 12.81
C SER A 43 16.45 15.19 11.32
N ALA A 44 17.55 15.44 10.62
CA ALA A 44 17.72 15.02 9.23
C ALA A 44 17.47 13.51 8.99
N SER A 45 17.69 12.68 10.01
CA SER A 45 17.40 11.23 9.94
C SER A 45 15.90 10.94 9.80
N GLU A 46 15.02 11.78 10.35
CA GLU A 46 13.58 11.61 10.28
C GLU A 46 12.92 12.50 9.21
N THR A 47 13.56 13.62 8.84
CA THR A 47 12.99 14.61 7.91
C THR A 47 13.38 14.42 6.46
N SER A 48 14.29 13.48 6.17
CA SER A 48 14.66 13.06 4.82
C SER A 48 14.05 11.70 4.46
N GLY A 49 14.06 11.38 3.16
CA GLY A 49 13.57 10.10 2.64
C GLY A 49 13.98 9.91 1.18
N PRO A 50 13.81 8.69 0.63
CA PRO A 50 14.14 8.42 -0.76
C PRO A 50 13.19 9.13 -1.73
N ASP A 51 13.73 9.65 -2.82
CA ASP A 51 12.97 10.09 -3.99
C ASP A 51 13.02 8.99 -5.06
N PHE A 52 11.85 8.59 -5.55
CA PHE A 52 11.67 7.56 -6.56
C PHE A 52 11.36 8.12 -7.96
N SER A 53 11.51 9.43 -8.17
CA SER A 53 11.31 10.10 -9.46
C SER A 53 12.09 9.46 -10.63
N HIS A 54 13.25 8.87 -10.34
CA HIS A 54 14.09 8.15 -11.31
C HIS A 54 13.98 6.62 -11.24
N LEU A 55 13.03 6.09 -10.47
CA LEU A 55 12.74 4.65 -10.44
C LEU A 55 12.27 4.19 -11.82
N LYS A 56 12.87 3.11 -12.34
CA LYS A 56 12.43 2.50 -13.60
C LYS A 56 11.07 1.84 -13.41
N MET A 57 10.04 2.44 -13.98
CA MET A 57 8.67 1.92 -14.00
C MET A 57 8.42 1.15 -15.30
N GLY A 58 7.88 -0.05 -15.19
CA GLY A 58 7.38 -0.79 -16.35
C GLY A 58 6.10 -0.16 -16.92
N ARG A 59 5.86 -0.37 -18.21
CA ARG A 59 4.69 0.18 -18.92
C ARG A 59 3.35 -0.18 -18.28
N PHE A 60 3.27 -1.35 -17.66
CA PHE A 60 2.04 -1.88 -17.06
C PHE A 60 2.11 -1.95 -15.53
N ASP A 61 3.09 -1.30 -14.89
CA ASP A 61 3.27 -1.41 -13.44
C ASP A 61 2.02 -0.93 -12.65
N ASN A 62 1.22 -0.03 -13.23
CA ASN A 62 -0.05 0.45 -12.67
C ASN A 62 -1.31 -0.22 -13.26
N ASP A 63 -1.15 -1.23 -14.13
CA ASP A 63 -2.25 -1.91 -14.83
C ASP A 63 -2.21 -3.42 -14.57
N LEU A 64 -2.87 -3.82 -13.50
CA LEU A 64 -2.94 -5.21 -13.02
C LEU A 64 -3.73 -6.12 -13.97
N LEU A 65 -4.42 -5.55 -14.96
CA LEU A 65 -5.10 -6.35 -15.98
C LEU A 65 -4.13 -6.91 -17.02
N LEU A 66 -2.94 -6.30 -17.15
CA LEU A 66 -1.97 -6.63 -18.19
C LEU A 66 -0.59 -7.03 -17.64
N ASN A 67 -0.25 -6.63 -16.41
CA ASN A 67 1.10 -6.83 -15.86
C ASN A 67 1.43 -8.28 -15.47
N PHE A 68 0.45 -9.18 -15.49
CA PHE A 68 0.61 -10.62 -15.27
C PHE A 68 -0.07 -11.43 -16.38
N ASN A 69 0.13 -11.02 -17.64
CA ASN A 69 -0.49 -11.66 -18.79
C ASN A 69 0.15 -13.03 -19.10
N ASN A 70 -0.62 -14.11 -18.95
CA ASN A 70 -0.23 -15.48 -19.32
C ASN A 70 -1.12 -16.06 -20.44
N GLY A 71 -1.58 -15.20 -21.35
CA GLY A 71 -2.38 -15.59 -22.52
C GLY A 71 -3.84 -15.12 -22.48
N GLY A 72 -4.23 -14.32 -21.49
CA GLY A 72 -5.58 -13.78 -21.37
C GLY A 72 -5.70 -12.63 -20.37
N LEU A 73 -6.92 -12.11 -20.24
CA LEU A 73 -7.28 -11.13 -19.22
C LEU A 73 -7.71 -11.84 -17.92
N PRO A 74 -7.50 -11.23 -16.74
CA PRO A 74 -7.99 -11.77 -15.49
C PRO A 74 -9.52 -11.69 -15.39
N VAL A 75 -10.10 -12.62 -14.64
CA VAL A 75 -11.53 -12.73 -14.38
C VAL A 75 -11.92 -11.85 -13.20
N GLY A 76 -12.98 -11.06 -13.38
CA GLY A 76 -13.63 -10.31 -12.31
C GLY A 76 -14.13 -8.92 -12.73
N GLU A 77 -14.62 -8.15 -11.77
CA GLU A 77 -15.11 -6.78 -11.99
C GLU A 77 -13.93 -5.84 -12.29
N ARG A 78 -13.85 -5.32 -13.52
CA ARG A 78 -12.80 -4.38 -13.95
C ARG A 78 -13.09 -3.00 -13.37
N ILE A 79 -12.14 -2.46 -12.60
CA ILE A 79 -12.27 -1.17 -11.94
C ILE A 79 -11.02 -0.32 -12.13
N ILE A 80 -11.20 1.00 -12.02
CA ILE A 80 -10.13 1.98 -11.87
C ILE A 80 -10.11 2.42 -10.41
N VAL A 81 -8.93 2.42 -9.82
CA VAL A 81 -8.69 2.97 -8.48
C VAL A 81 -7.79 4.18 -8.67
N SER A 82 -8.37 5.37 -8.51
CA SER A 82 -7.66 6.64 -8.64
C SER A 82 -7.91 7.51 -7.42
N GLY A 83 -7.01 8.46 -7.19
CA GLY A 83 -7.07 9.37 -6.05
C GLY A 83 -5.98 10.41 -6.12
N ARG A 84 -5.88 11.21 -5.07
CA ARG A 84 -4.88 12.28 -4.92
C ARG A 84 -4.18 12.13 -3.57
N VAL A 85 -2.86 12.25 -3.56
CA VAL A 85 -2.05 12.25 -2.35
C VAL A 85 -1.76 13.69 -1.96
N CYS A 86 -2.16 14.07 -0.75
CA CYS A 86 -1.93 15.38 -0.16
C CYS A 86 -1.39 15.25 1.27
N ASP A 87 -0.70 16.28 1.74
CA ASP A 87 -0.37 16.45 3.16
C ASP A 87 -1.57 16.98 3.97
N GLN A 88 -1.38 17.16 5.28
CA GLN A 88 -2.42 17.63 6.20
C GLN A 88 -2.84 19.10 5.96
N TYR A 89 -2.03 19.87 5.21
CA TYR A 89 -2.33 21.24 4.81
C TYR A 89 -3.02 21.32 3.45
N GLY A 90 -3.33 20.16 2.84
CA GLY A 90 -3.95 20.07 1.52
C GLY A 90 -2.99 20.27 0.36
N LYS A 91 -1.68 20.34 0.61
CA LYS A 91 -0.68 20.48 -0.46
C LYS A 91 -0.52 19.14 -1.19
N PRO A 92 -0.54 19.11 -2.53
CA PRO A 92 -0.32 17.86 -3.26
C PRO A 92 1.12 17.36 -3.06
N ILE A 93 1.27 16.04 -3.04
CA ILE A 93 2.57 15.37 -2.96
C ILE A 93 2.90 14.77 -4.35
N PRO A 94 3.68 15.48 -5.19
CA PRO A 94 4.02 15.01 -6.52
C PRO A 94 5.15 13.98 -6.49
N HIS A 95 5.21 13.15 -7.54
CA HIS A 95 6.27 12.17 -7.79
C HIS A 95 6.54 11.19 -6.64
N THR A 96 5.55 10.96 -5.78
CA THR A 96 5.68 10.01 -4.67
C THR A 96 5.23 8.62 -5.09
N LEU A 97 5.84 7.59 -4.50
CA LEU A 97 5.57 6.20 -4.82
C LEU A 97 4.29 5.73 -4.12
N VAL A 98 3.35 5.23 -4.90
CA VAL A 98 2.15 4.53 -4.44
C VAL A 98 2.26 3.07 -4.84
N GLU A 99 2.28 2.18 -3.86
CA GLU A 99 2.31 0.72 -4.06
C GLU A 99 1.00 0.11 -3.57
N MET A 100 0.52 -0.91 -4.27
CA MET A 100 -0.68 -1.63 -3.90
C MET A 100 -0.53 -3.13 -4.19
N TRP A 101 -1.20 -3.93 -3.37
CA TRP A 101 -1.30 -5.37 -3.56
C TRP A 101 -2.67 -5.86 -3.11
N GLN A 102 -3.17 -6.93 -3.74
CA GLN A 102 -4.50 -7.45 -3.47
C GLN A 102 -4.66 -8.93 -3.84
N ALA A 103 -5.73 -9.53 -3.35
CA ALA A 103 -6.24 -10.81 -3.83
C ALA A 103 -6.91 -10.67 -5.21
N ASN A 104 -7.16 -11.81 -5.87
CA ASN A 104 -8.01 -11.87 -7.07
C ASN A 104 -9.50 -11.70 -6.74
N ALA A 105 -10.37 -11.80 -7.76
CA ALA A 105 -11.83 -11.71 -7.61
C ALA A 105 -12.43 -12.75 -6.66
N GLY A 106 -11.77 -13.89 -6.46
CA GLY A 106 -12.19 -14.94 -5.54
C GLY A 106 -11.64 -14.78 -4.12
N GLY A 107 -10.88 -13.72 -3.83
CA GLY A 107 -10.24 -13.53 -2.53
C GLY A 107 -8.95 -14.35 -2.36
N ARG A 108 -8.35 -14.90 -3.42
CA ARG A 108 -7.07 -15.62 -3.34
C ARG A 108 -5.88 -14.73 -3.64
N TYR A 109 -4.91 -14.69 -2.74
CA TYR A 109 -3.60 -14.06 -2.97
C TYR A 109 -2.65 -15.00 -3.70
N ARG A 110 -1.85 -14.45 -4.63
CA ARG A 110 -0.72 -15.14 -5.25
C ARG A 110 0.48 -15.18 -4.30
N HIS A 111 0.33 -15.88 -3.18
CA HIS A 111 1.38 -16.03 -2.20
C HIS A 111 1.40 -17.45 -1.62
N LYS A 112 2.60 -18.03 -1.43
CA LYS A 112 2.78 -19.42 -0.99
C LYS A 112 2.13 -19.74 0.37
N ASN A 113 1.97 -18.75 1.24
CA ASN A 113 1.35 -18.92 2.56
C ASN A 113 -0.18 -18.80 2.51
N ASP A 114 -0.78 -18.37 1.39
CA ASP A 114 -2.23 -18.34 1.26
C ASP A 114 -2.75 -19.74 0.93
N ARG A 115 -3.39 -20.35 1.94
CA ARG A 115 -3.96 -21.69 1.92
C ARG A 115 -5.45 -21.70 1.58
N TYR A 116 -6.05 -20.54 1.28
CA TYR A 116 -7.47 -20.47 0.95
C TYR A 116 -7.78 -21.30 -0.32
N LEU A 117 -8.93 -21.96 -0.33
CA LEU A 117 -9.31 -22.93 -1.36
C LEU A 117 -9.69 -22.28 -2.70
N ALA A 118 -10.03 -20.98 -2.70
CA ALA A 118 -10.34 -20.27 -3.94
C ALA A 118 -9.16 -20.39 -4.94
N PRO A 119 -9.44 -20.60 -6.23
CA PRO A 119 -8.41 -20.81 -7.23
C PRO A 119 -7.59 -19.55 -7.46
N LEU A 120 -6.33 -19.73 -7.88
CA LEU A 120 -5.56 -18.65 -8.48
C LEU A 120 -6.12 -18.35 -9.87
N ASP A 121 -6.12 -17.07 -10.22
CA ASP A 121 -6.38 -16.65 -11.59
C ASP A 121 -5.04 -16.66 -12.35
N PRO A 122 -4.87 -17.46 -13.42
CA PRO A 122 -3.60 -17.56 -14.14
C PRO A 122 -3.11 -16.23 -14.73
N ASN A 123 -4.01 -15.28 -15.01
CA ASN A 123 -3.71 -13.99 -15.62
C ASN A 123 -3.68 -12.82 -14.61
N PHE A 124 -3.73 -13.11 -13.31
CA PHE A 124 -3.71 -12.07 -12.26
C PHE A 124 -2.55 -12.24 -11.29
N GLY A 125 -1.72 -11.20 -11.16
CA GLY A 125 -0.61 -11.12 -10.21
C GLY A 125 -1.01 -10.48 -8.88
N GLY A 126 -1.82 -9.42 -8.92
CA GLY A 126 -2.31 -8.72 -7.74
C GLY A 126 -1.32 -7.72 -7.13
N VAL A 127 -0.35 -7.22 -7.89
CA VAL A 127 0.63 -6.21 -7.45
C VAL A 127 0.68 -5.08 -8.45
N GLY A 128 0.74 -3.84 -7.98
CA GLY A 128 0.99 -2.68 -8.83
C GLY A 128 1.66 -1.54 -8.09
N ARG A 129 2.26 -0.64 -8.86
CA ARG A 129 2.89 0.58 -8.36
C ARG A 129 2.78 1.71 -9.38
N ALA A 130 2.71 2.94 -8.88
CA ALA A 130 2.65 4.16 -9.68
C ALA A 130 3.38 5.28 -8.95
N LEU A 131 3.88 6.26 -9.71
CA LEU A 131 4.27 7.55 -9.15
C LEU A 131 3.10 8.52 -9.30
N THR A 132 2.90 9.40 -8.32
CA THR A 132 1.94 10.49 -8.48
C THR A 132 2.42 11.48 -9.54
N ASP A 133 1.47 12.09 -10.26
CA ASP A 133 1.77 13.18 -11.18
C ASP A 133 2.14 14.48 -10.44
N ARG A 134 2.38 15.55 -11.20
CA ARG A 134 2.74 16.88 -10.66
C ARG A 134 1.67 17.47 -9.72
N ASP A 135 0.43 17.03 -9.86
CA ASP A 135 -0.72 17.52 -9.13
C ASP A 135 -1.08 16.56 -7.96
N GLY A 136 -0.33 15.48 -7.78
CA GLY A 136 -0.49 14.49 -6.71
C GLY A 136 -1.44 13.34 -7.04
N TYR A 137 -1.94 13.23 -8.27
CA TYR A 137 -2.87 12.18 -8.66
C TYR A 137 -2.17 10.87 -8.99
N TYR A 138 -2.82 9.75 -8.68
CA TYR A 138 -2.42 8.41 -9.11
C TYR A 138 -3.60 7.67 -9.73
N SER A 139 -3.31 6.64 -10.54
CA SER A 139 -4.33 5.78 -11.14
C SER A 139 -3.82 4.37 -11.34
N PHE A 140 -4.65 3.41 -10.93
CA PHE A 140 -4.47 1.98 -11.16
C PHE A 140 -5.67 1.41 -11.89
N ARG A 141 -5.42 0.41 -12.72
CA ARG A 141 -6.48 -0.43 -13.31
C ARG A 141 -6.32 -1.85 -12.79
N THR A 142 -7.40 -2.41 -12.24
CA THR A 142 -7.36 -3.71 -11.56
C THR A 142 -8.71 -4.43 -11.61
N ILE A 143 -8.75 -5.62 -11.02
CA ILE A 143 -9.96 -6.38 -10.70
C ILE A 143 -10.36 -6.08 -9.26
N LYS A 144 -11.64 -5.85 -8.99
CA LYS A 144 -12.15 -5.71 -7.60
C LYS A 144 -11.87 -7.00 -6.82
N PRO A 145 -11.16 -6.94 -5.67
CA PRO A 145 -10.83 -8.13 -4.92
C PRO A 145 -12.07 -8.72 -4.25
N GLY A 146 -12.13 -10.05 -4.22
CA GLY A 146 -13.13 -10.78 -3.43
C GLY A 146 -12.85 -10.68 -1.93
N PRO A 147 -13.87 -10.84 -1.06
CA PRO A 147 -13.66 -10.97 0.38
C PRO A 147 -12.74 -12.14 0.72
N TYR A 148 -11.90 -11.98 1.75
CA TYR A 148 -10.96 -13.00 2.18
C TYR A 148 -11.33 -13.57 3.55
N PRO A 149 -11.64 -14.87 3.66
CA PRO A 149 -11.76 -15.52 4.96
C PRO A 149 -10.38 -15.69 5.57
N TRP A 150 -10.24 -15.33 6.84
CA TRP A 150 -9.02 -15.58 7.59
C TRP A 150 -9.39 -16.27 8.90
N ARG A 151 -8.56 -17.25 9.30
CA ARG A 151 -8.81 -18.00 10.52
C ARG A 151 -8.56 -17.07 11.71
N ARG A 152 -9.59 -16.87 12.54
CA ARG A 152 -9.40 -16.44 13.92
C ARG A 152 -8.89 -17.66 14.69
N PRO A 153 -7.69 -17.64 15.30
CA PRO A 153 -7.36 -18.63 16.33
C PRO A 153 -8.50 -18.65 17.35
N GLU A 154 -8.86 -19.81 17.92
CA GLU A 154 -9.79 -19.88 19.06
C GLU A 154 -9.20 -19.20 20.29
#